data_AF-A0A5J4PCR0-F1
#
_entry.id   AF-A0A5J4PCR0-F1
#
_cell.length_a   1.000
_cell.length_b   1.000
_cell.length_c   1.000
_cell.angle_alpha   90.00
_cell.angle_beta   90.00
_cell.angle_gamma   90.00
#
_symmetry.space_group_name_H-M   'P 1'
#
loop_
_entity.id
_entity.type
_entity.pdbx_description
1 polymer ?
#
loop_
_entity_poly.entity_id
_entity_poly.type
_entity_poly.pdbx_seq_one_letter_code
_entity_poly.pdbx_strand_id
1 'polypeptide(L)' 'VLDADAMLLITEWKEFRLPSWAVIRKAMNRQIVFDGRNIYEKEEMEEQGFTYYCIGK' A
#
# COMPACT_ATOMS: atom_id res chain seq x y z
N VAL A 1 -6.23 -6.00 -6.37
CA VAL A 1 -4.91 -5.50 -6.83
C VAL A 1 -4.30 -6.34 -7.95
N LEU A 2 -4.99 -7.36 -8.48
CA LEU A 2 -4.46 -8.20 -9.56
C LEU A 2 -4.14 -7.35 -10.80
N ASP A 3 -2.93 -7.51 -11.34
CA ASP A 3 -2.37 -6.82 -12.51
C ASP A 3 -2.44 -5.28 -12.44
N ALA A 4 -2.61 -4.73 -11.22
CA ALA A 4 -2.65 -3.29 -11.01
C ALA A 4 -1.23 -2.71 -10.93
N ASP A 5 -1.06 -1.51 -11.45
CA ASP A 5 0.17 -0.73 -11.31
C ASP A 5 0.25 0.03 -9.98
N ALA A 6 -0.89 0.32 -9.37
CA ALA A 6 -0.97 1.07 -8.13
C ALA A 6 -2.19 0.68 -7.29
N MET A 7 -2.07 0.83 -5.98
CA MET A 7 -3.15 0.72 -5.01
C MET A 7 -3.38 2.08 -4.33
N LEU A 8 -4.63 2.53 -4.28
CA LEU A 8 -5.02 3.77 -3.63
C LEU A 8 -5.87 3.45 -2.39
N LEU A 9 -5.43 3.90 -1.22
CA LEU A 9 -6.22 3.82 0.00
C LEU A 9 -6.93 5.15 0.24
N ILE A 10 -8.25 5.15 0.03
CA ILE A 10 -9.09 6.36 0.14
C ILE A 10 -10.03 6.35 1.36
N THR A 11 -10.06 5.24 2.11
CA THR A 11 -10.89 5.03 3.30
C THR A 11 -10.14 4.17 4.31
N GLU A 12 -10.27 4.46 5.60
CA GLU A 12 -9.51 3.87 6.71
C GLU A 12 -10.23 2.70 7.43
N TRP A 13 -10.97 1.88 6.68
CA TRP A 13 -11.64 0.70 7.24
C TRP A 13 -10.64 -0.24 7.92
N LYS A 14 -11.07 -0.91 9.00
CA LYS A 14 -10.19 -1.72 9.87
C LYS A 14 -9.53 -2.86 9.10
N GLU A 15 -10.24 -3.41 8.13
CA GLU A 15 -9.85 -4.48 7.22
C GLU A 15 -8.60 -4.12 6.41
N PHE A 16 -8.33 -2.83 6.19
CA PHE A 16 -7.16 -2.39 5.45
C PHE A 16 -5.93 -2.18 6.32
N ARG A 17 -6.01 -2.26 7.65
CA ARG A 17 -4.84 -1.97 8.52
C ARG A 17 -3.77 -3.05 8.52
N LEU A 18 -4.14 -4.30 8.25
CA LEU A 18 -3.21 -5.45 8.29
C LEU A 18 -3.37 -6.35 7.06
N PRO A 19 -3.09 -5.84 5.85
CA PRO A 19 -3.22 -6.65 4.64
C PRO A 19 -2.03 -7.61 4.50
N SER A 20 -2.25 -8.72 3.79
CA SER A 20 -1.17 -9.64 3.45
C SER A 20 -0.27 -9.07 2.35
N TRP A 21 0.68 -8.22 2.74
CA TRP A 21 1.55 -7.47 1.81
C TRP A 21 2.27 -8.35 0.80
N ALA A 22 2.79 -9.51 1.21
CA ALA A 22 3.45 -10.45 0.31
C ALA A 22 2.54 -10.93 -0.84
N VAL A 23 1.25 -11.14 -0.56
CA VAL A 23 0.25 -11.56 -1.55
C VAL A 23 -0.07 -10.41 -2.49
N ILE A 24 -0.31 -9.22 -1.96
CA ILE A 24 -0.57 -8.00 -2.73
C ILE A 24 0.60 -7.71 -3.68
N ARG A 25 1.82 -7.74 -3.16
CA ARG A 25 3.05 -7.47 -3.92
C ARG A 25 3.20 -8.38 -5.14
N LYS A 26 2.92 -9.67 -4.95
CA LYS A 26 3.00 -10.69 -6.01
C LYS A 26 1.91 -10.54 -7.07
N ALA A 27 0.75 -10.00 -6.69
CA ALA A 27 -0.38 -9.84 -7.58
C ALA A 27 -0.33 -8.55 -8.42
N MET A 28 0.51 -7.58 -8.06
CA MET A 28 0.63 -6.29 -8.74
C MET A 28 1.71 -6.29 -9.83
N ASN A 29 1.49 -5.53 -10.90
CA ASN A 29 2.47 -5.29 -11.96
C ASN A 29 3.59 -4.35 -11.49
N ARG A 30 3.24 -3.36 -10.66
CA ARG A 30 4.16 -2.43 -10.03
C ARG A 30 3.74 -2.23 -8.58
N GLN A 31 4.69 -2.16 -7.66
CA GLN A 31 4.43 -2.14 -6.22
C GLN A 31 4.25 -0.69 -5.73
N ILE A 32 3.29 0.05 -6.29
CA ILE A 32 3.03 1.46 -5.92
C ILE A 32 1.81 1.55 -5.01
N VAL A 33 1.96 2.22 -3.87
CA VAL A 33 0.86 2.49 -2.93
C VAL A 33 0.75 3.98 -2.67
N PHE A 34 -0.47 4.51 -2.83
CA PHE A 34 -0.86 5.84 -2.40
C PHE A 34 -1.80 5.71 -1.21
N ASP A 35 -1.36 6.16 -0.04
CA ASP A 35 -2.17 6.19 1.16
C ASP A 35 -2.71 7.61 1.41
N GLY A 36 -3.99 7.81 1.13
CA GLY A 36 -4.69 9.06 1.40
C GLY A 36 -5.14 9.22 2.85
N ARG A 37 -4.94 8.22 3.71
CA ARG A 37 -5.39 8.17 5.11
C ARG A 37 -4.23 8.05 6.10
N ASN A 38 -3.01 7.88 5.61
CA ASN A 38 -1.77 7.77 6.38
C ASN A 38 -1.86 6.70 7.50
N ILE A 39 -2.45 5.54 7.20
CA ILE A 39 -2.59 4.44 8.17
C ILE A 39 -1.41 3.47 8.16
N TYR A 40 -0.55 3.52 7.14
CA TYR A 40 0.68 2.74 7.07
C TYR A 40 1.92 3.60 7.33
N GLU A 41 2.94 2.99 7.93
CA GLU A 41 4.24 3.61 8.11
C GLU A 41 5.12 3.45 6.87
N LYS A 42 5.82 4.53 6.49
CA LYS A 42 6.59 4.59 5.25
C LYS A 42 7.71 3.57 5.22
N GLU A 43 8.48 3.50 6.31
CA GLU A 43 9.62 2.59 6.44
C GLU A 43 9.18 1.12 6.31
N GLU A 44 8.09 0.74 6.98
CA GLU A 44 7.52 -0.60 6.87
C GLU A 44 7.11 -0.93 5.44
N MET A 45 6.45 0.01 4.73
CA MET A 45 6.03 -0.20 3.34
C MET A 45 7.22 -0.34 2.39
N GLU A 46 8.27 0.44 2.58
CA GLU A 46 9.51 0.37 1.80
C GLU A 46 10.27 -0.95 2.06
N GLU A 47 10.35 -1.40 3.31
CA GLU A 47 10.91 -2.71 3.68
C GLU A 47 10.14 -3.88 3.03
N GLN A 48 8.81 -3.75 2.91
CA GLN A 48 7.98 -4.71 2.19
C GLN A 48 8.18 -4.65 0.66
N GLY A 49 8.91 -3.66 0.15
CA GLY A 49 9.24 -3.50 -1.27
C GLY A 49 8.22 -2.71 -2.07
N PHE A 50 7.46 -1.81 -1.42
CA PHE A 50 6.55 -0.89 -2.10
C PHE A 50 7.17 0.50 -2.23
N THR A 51 6.91 1.15 -3.36
CA THR A 51 7.02 2.61 -3.47
C THR A 51 5.79 3.21 -2.80
N TYR A 52 6.00 3.94 -1.71
CA TYR A 52 4.92 4.45 -0.86
C TYR A 52 4.82 5.98 -0.91
N TYR A 53 3.62 6.46 -1.20
CA TYR A 53 3.27 7.88 -1.17
C TYR A 53 2.16 8.10 -0.16
N CYS A 54 2.28 9.15 0.65
CA CYS A 54 1.27 9.51 1.64
C CYS A 54 1.06 11.03 1.66
N ILE A 55 0.00 11.50 2.32
CA ILE A 55 -0.34 12.93 2.32
C ILE A 55 0.41 13.63 3.45
N GLY A 56 1.24 14.62 3.10
CA GLY A 56 1.84 15.55 4.07
C GLY A 56 3.04 15.00 4.86
N LYS A 57 3.70 13.94 4.38
CA LYS A 57 5.01 13.48 4.89
C LYS A 57 6.03 13.39 3.76
#